data_AF-A0A174RCZ7-F1
#
_entry.id   AF-A0A174RCZ7-F1
#
_cell.length_a   1.000
_cell.length_b   1.000
_cell.length_c   1.000
_cell.angle_alpha   90.00
_cell.angle_beta   90.00
_cell.angle_gamma   90.00
#
_symmetry.space_group_name_H-M   'P 1'
#
loop_
_entity.id
_entity.type
_entity.pdbx_description
1 polymer ?
#
loop_
_entity_poly.entity_id
_entity_poly.type
_entity_poly.pdbx_seq_one_letter_code
_entity_poly.pdbx_strand_id
1 'polypeptide(L)' 'MLELLEDIIDLFWWIAPFVFVFTLLRAVQETIRGGEKNVIYGVAAAVSLIVIVIAIT' A
#
# COMPACT_ATOMS: atom_id res chain seq x y z
N MET A 1 21.65 6.22 -14.62
CA MET A 1 20.57 5.21 -14.83
C MET A 1 20.33 4.41 -13.56
N LEU A 2 21.39 3.94 -12.87
CA LEU A 2 21.27 3.29 -11.56
C LEU A 2 20.79 4.24 -10.45
N GLU A 3 21.36 5.45 -10.34
CA GLU A 3 20.93 6.46 -9.35
C GLU A 3 19.43 6.78 -9.45
N LEU A 4 18.92 6.98 -10.67
CA LEU A 4 17.50 7.28 -10.90
C LEU A 4 16.57 6.10 -10.54
N LEU A 5 17.09 4.86 -10.60
CA LEU A 5 16.35 3.67 -10.18
C LEU A 5 16.31 3.56 -8.65
N GLU A 6 17.43 3.85 -7.98
CA GLU A 6 17.52 3.90 -6.51
C GLU A 6 16.57 4.95 -5.95
N ASP A 7 16.56 6.18 -6.50
CA ASP A 7 15.64 7.25 -6.09
C ASP A 7 14.16 6.85 -6.22
N ILE A 8 13.80 6.10 -7.28
CA ILE A 8 12.43 5.61 -7.49
C ILE A 8 12.07 4.54 -6.44
N ILE A 9 13.01 3.65 -6.11
CA ILE A 9 12.79 2.60 -5.10
C ILE A 9 12.63 3.22 -3.72
N ASP A 10 13.48 4.19 -3.36
CA ASP A 10 13.40 4.91 -2.09
C ASP A 10 12.08 5.68 -1.97
N LEU A 11 11.64 6.33 -3.05
CA LEU A 11 10.35 7.01 -3.09
C LEU A 11 9.19 6.01 -2.93
N PHE A 12 9.29 4.83 -3.56
CA PHE A 12 8.28 3.78 -3.46
C PHE A 12 8.18 3.20 -2.04
N TRP A 13 9.31 2.98 -1.38
CA TRP A 13 9.37 2.53 0.00
C TRP A 13 8.80 3.59 0.95
N TRP A 14 9.15 4.85 0.72
CA TRP A 14 8.67 5.98 1.52
C TRP A 14 7.15 6.18 1.43
N ILE A 15 6.54 5.95 0.27
CA ILE A 15 5.10 6.14 0.10
C ILE A 15 4.24 4.96 0.61
N ALA A 16 4.82 3.77 0.73
CA ALA A 16 4.11 2.54 1.09
C ALA A 16 3.29 2.63 2.41
N PRO A 17 3.78 3.24 3.51
CA PRO A 17 2.99 3.44 4.73
C PRO A 17 1.71 4.25 4.51
N PHE A 18 1.77 5.29 3.68
CA PHE A 18 0.60 6.12 3.38
C PHE A 18 -0.41 5.34 2.55
N VAL A 19 0.05 4.63 1.51
CA VAL A 19 -0.81 3.77 0.69
C VAL A 19 -1.50 2.72 1.55
N PHE A 20 -0.78 2.08 2.47
CA PHE A 20 -1.34 1.12 3.42
C PHE A 20 -2.49 1.72 4.23
N VAL A 21 -2.28 2.88 4.87
CA VAL A 21 -3.31 3.52 5.71
C VAL A 21 -4.57 3.86 4.90
N PHE A 22 -4.42 4.52 3.75
CA PHE A 22 -5.58 4.95 2.96
C PHE A 22 -6.34 3.78 2.33
N THR A 23 -5.63 2.77 1.83
CA THR A 23 -6.25 1.57 1.25
C THR A 23 -6.94 0.74 2.31
N LEU A 24 -6.35 0.59 3.50
CA LEU A 24 -6.99 -0.09 4.63
C LEU A 24 -8.28 0.62 5.06
N LEU A 25 -8.26 1.95 5.23
CA LEU A 25 -9.46 2.72 5.55
C LEU A 25 -10.56 2.56 4.50
N ARG A 26 -10.20 2.62 3.21
CA ARG A 26 -11.13 2.34 2.11
C ARG A 26 -11.68 0.93 2.16
N ALA A 27 -10.85 -0.08 2.40
CA ALA A 27 -11.27 -1.48 2.49
C ALA A 27 -12.30 -1.68 3.61
N VAL A 28 -12.05 -1.08 4.78
CA VAL A 28 -12.98 -1.11 5.92
C VAL A 28 -14.29 -0.39 5.57
N GLN A 29 -14.22 0.81 4.98
CA GLN A 29 -15.42 1.56 4.58
C GLN A 29 -16.27 0.81 3.54
N GLU A 30 -15.66 0.23 2.52
CA GLU A 30 -16.35 -0.57 1.50
C GLU A 30 -16.95 -1.83 2.12
N THR A 31 -16.23 -2.50 3.02
CA THR A 31 -16.75 -3.69 3.74
C THR A 31 -18.00 -3.35 4.56
N ILE A 32 -17.98 -2.24 5.31
CA ILE A 32 -19.13 -1.80 6.12
C ILE A 32 -20.32 -1.40 5.23
N ARG A 33 -20.06 -0.79 4.06
CA ARG A 33 -21.09 -0.35 3.11
C ARG A 33 -21.60 -1.46 2.19
N GLY A 34 -21.05 -2.68 2.29
CA GLY A 34 -21.34 -3.77 1.34
C GLY A 34 -20.90 -3.47 -0.09
N GLY A 35 -19.88 -2.60 -0.26
CA GLY A 35 -19.34 -2.19 -1.55
C GLY A 35 -18.45 -3.25 -2.19
N GLU A 36 -18.55 -3.39 -3.50
CA GLU A 36 -17.86 -4.43 -4.30
C GLU A 36 -16.33 -4.24 -4.36
N LYS A 37 -15.82 -3.08 -3.95
CA LYS A 37 -14.39 -2.75 -4.05
C LYS A 37 -13.59 -3.11 -2.80
N ASN A 38 -14.23 -3.68 -1.78
CA ASN A 38 -13.58 -4.09 -0.53
C ASN A 38 -12.35 -4.99 -0.76
N VAL A 39 -12.45 -5.96 -1.67
CA VAL A 39 -11.35 -6.87 -2.01
C VAL A 39 -10.18 -6.12 -2.65
N ILE A 40 -10.45 -5.21 -3.58
CA ILE A 40 -9.40 -4.45 -4.28
C ILE A 40 -8.61 -3.60 -3.30
N TYR A 41 -9.30 -2.86 -2.44
CA TYR A 41 -8.63 -2.03 -1.43
C TYR A 41 -7.94 -2.88 -0.35
N GLY A 42 -8.50 -4.04 0.00
CA GLY A 42 -7.87 -4.99 0.92
C GLY A 42 -6.57 -5.58 0.36
N VAL A 43 -6.56 -5.97 -0.92
CA VAL A 43 -5.35 -6.45 -1.61
C VAL A 43 -4.30 -5.35 -1.69
N ALA A 44 -4.71 -4.12 -2.03
CA ALA A 44 -3.79 -2.99 -2.06
C ALA A 44 -3.14 -2.73 -0.68
N ALA A 45 -3.93 -2.81 0.40
CA ALA A 45 -3.40 -2.70 1.76
C ALA A 45 -2.43 -3.85 2.09
N ALA A 46 -2.77 -5.09 1.73
CA ALA A 46 -1.90 -6.24 1.97
C ALA A 46 -0.55 -6.12 1.24
N VAL A 47 -0.55 -5.68 -0.03
CA VAL A 47 0.67 -5.46 -0.80
C VAL A 47 1.51 -4.35 -0.17
N SER A 48 0.90 -3.22 0.21
CA SER A 48 1.62 -2.14 0.88
C SER A 48 2.23 -2.59 2.22
N LEU A 49 1.53 -3.44 2.98
CA LEU A 49 2.06 -4.00 4.22
C LEU A 49 3.29 -4.88 3.98
N ILE A 50 3.28 -5.72 2.95
CA ILE A 50 4.44 -6.55 2.57
C ILE A 50 5.65 -5.67 2.25
N VAL A 51 5.45 -4.59 1.47
CA VAL A 51 6.53 -3.63 1.14
C VAL A 51 7.11 -3.00 2.41
N ILE A 52 6.26 -2.59 3.35
CA ILE A 52 6.71 -2.02 4.63
C ILE A 52 7.53 -3.05 5.43
N VAL A 53 7.08 -4.31 5.50
CA VAL A 53 7.80 -5.38 6.22
C VAL A 53 9.17 -5.63 5.59
N ILE A 54 9.26 -5.68 4.26
CA ILE A 54 10.53 -5.84 3.55
C ILE A 54 11.46 -4.65 3.82
N ALA A 55 10.94 -3.42 3.83
CA ALA A 55 11.74 -2.22 4.03
C ALA A 55 12.37 -2.11 5.43
N ILE A 56 11.80 -2.79 6.44
CA ILE A 56 12.27 -2.75 7.83
C ILE A 56 13.00 -4.02 8.27
N THR A 57 13.17 -5.00 7.38
CA THR A 57 13.87 -6.27 7.64
C THR A 57 15.24 -6.25 7.00
#